data_AF-A0A2A2LK53-F1
#
_entry.id   AF-A0A2A2LK53-F1
#
_cell.length_a   1.000
_cell.length_b   1.000
_cell.length_c   1.000
_cell.angle_alpha   90.00
_cell.angle_beta   90.00
_cell.angle_gamma   90.00
#
_symmetry.space_group_name_H-M   'P 1'
#
loop_
_entity.id
_entity.type
_entity.pdbx_description
1 polymer ?
#
loop_
_entity_poly.entity_id
_entity_poly.type
_entity_poly.pdbx_seq_one_letter_code
_entity_poly.pdbx_strand_id
1 'polypeptide(L)'
;MENKLKLVVVGDSFAGKTSLLFAYTRKQFVDSYATTVFDNWAVSINIDHKDYTVNLFDTAGQEHCRTIWVPEIRKYADSTPIFLVGTKDDLTESSMENDRVSYGEAKRVAAELGCVKFLPCSALTHKGLKRVFDEAFLAAIGVKLEEDPKVTQCCTIL
;
A
#
# COMPACT_ATOMS: atom_id res chain seq x y z
N MET A 1 -6.96 -14.54 -23.37
CA MET A 1 -7.43 -13.36 -22.60
C MET A 1 -6.24 -12.83 -21.83
N GLU A 2 -5.92 -11.56 -21.98
CA GLU A 2 -4.79 -10.94 -21.28
C GLU A 2 -5.20 -10.70 -19.82
N ASN A 3 -4.47 -11.27 -18.85
CA ASN A 3 -4.80 -11.07 -17.44
C ASN A 3 -4.31 -9.67 -17.02
N LYS A 4 -5.23 -8.71 -16.93
CA LYS A 4 -4.91 -7.33 -16.56
C LYS A 4 -5.38 -7.02 -15.16
N LEU A 5 -4.50 -6.42 -14.37
CA LEU A 5 -4.82 -5.85 -13.07
C LEU A 5 -4.65 -4.32 -13.13
N LYS A 6 -5.41 -3.63 -12.29
CA LYS A 6 -5.33 -2.18 -12.10
C LYS A 6 -5.14 -1.91 -10.62
N LEU A 7 -4.04 -1.27 -10.26
CA LEU A 7 -3.75 -0.82 -8.90
C LEU A 7 -3.68 0.71 -8.92
N VAL A 8 -4.45 1.35 -8.04
CA VAL A 8 -4.51 2.80 -7.92
C VAL A 8 -4.03 3.18 -6.54
N VAL A 9 -3.04 4.07 -6.45
CA VAL A 9 -2.54 4.58 -5.17
C VAL A 9 -3.13 5.97 -4.95
N VAL A 10 -3.89 6.12 -3.87
CA VAL A 10 -4.52 7.38 -3.44
C VAL A 10 -4.10 7.72 -2.02
N GLY A 11 -4.21 8.99 -1.65
CA GLY A 11 -3.85 9.49 -0.33
C GLY A 11 -3.29 10.89 -0.35
N ASP A 12 -2.99 11.43 0.83
CA ASP A 12 -2.64 12.83 1.01
C ASP A 12 -1.36 13.23 0.26
N SER A 13 -1.20 14.53 0.06
CA SER A 13 0.05 15.11 -0.46
C SER A 13 1.22 14.72 0.44
N PHE A 14 2.38 14.44 -0.16
CA PHE A 14 3.60 14.03 0.55
C PHE A 14 3.50 12.72 1.35
N ALA A 15 2.40 11.97 1.26
CA ALA A 15 2.27 10.65 1.86
C ALA A 15 3.21 9.59 1.23
N GLY A 16 3.92 9.90 0.15
CA GLY A 16 4.91 8.99 -0.45
C GLY A 16 4.37 8.01 -1.49
N LYS A 17 3.23 8.30 -2.12
CA LYS A 17 2.61 7.49 -3.18
C LYS A 17 3.55 7.23 -4.36
N THR A 18 4.12 8.30 -4.91
CA THR A 18 5.08 8.23 -6.01
C THR A 18 6.35 7.47 -5.62
N SER A 19 6.92 7.76 -4.44
CA SER A 19 8.09 7.03 -3.94
C SER A 19 7.81 5.54 -3.74
N LEU A 20 6.60 5.18 -3.29
CA LEU A 20 6.17 3.79 -3.13
C LEU A 20 6.15 3.05 -4.48
N LEU A 21 5.52 3.65 -5.51
CA LEU A 21 5.44 3.08 -6.85
C LEU A 21 6.81 3.02 -7.53
N PHE A 22 7.62 4.06 -7.39
CA PHE A 22 8.97 4.11 -7.95
C PHE A 22 9.88 3.07 -7.30
N ALA A 23 9.87 2.96 -5.96
CA ALA A 23 10.64 1.96 -5.24
C ALA A 23 10.26 0.54 -5.65
N TYR A 24 8.97 0.26 -5.84
CA TYR A 24 8.52 -1.06 -6.29
C TYR A 24 8.95 -1.38 -7.73
N THR A 25 8.73 -0.44 -8.65
CA THR A 25 8.96 -0.66 -10.09
C THR A 25 10.44 -0.60 -10.49
N ARG A 26 11.21 0.30 -9.89
CA ARG A 26 12.61 0.57 -10.24
C ARG A 26 13.60 0.00 -9.24
N LYS A 27 13.14 -0.52 -8.09
CA LYS A 27 14.00 -1.00 -6.99
C LYS A 27 14.99 0.07 -6.52
N GLN A 28 14.60 1.34 -6.61
CA GLN A 28 15.40 2.50 -6.22
C GLN A 28 14.52 3.48 -5.46
N PHE A 29 15.10 4.19 -4.48
CA PHE A 29 14.45 5.31 -3.84
C PHE A 29 14.98 6.63 -4.44
N VAL A 30 14.08 7.59 -4.67
CA VAL A 30 14.43 8.94 -5.13
C VAL A 30 13.86 9.93 -4.12
N ASP A 31 14.75 10.73 -3.53
CA ASP A 31 14.41 11.68 -2.45
C ASP A 31 13.70 12.94 -2.96
N SER A 32 13.86 13.26 -4.26
CA SER A 32 13.21 14.41 -4.90
C SER A 32 12.51 13.98 -6.19
N TYR A 33 11.21 13.74 -6.12
CA TYR A 33 10.37 13.66 -7.32
C TYR A 33 9.53 14.93 -7.42
N ALA A 34 9.56 15.59 -8.59
CA ALA A 34 8.74 16.76 -8.86
C ALA A 34 7.24 16.40 -8.76
N THR A 35 6.41 17.41 -8.49
CA THR A 35 4.96 17.28 -8.27
C THR A 35 4.28 16.34 -9.29
N THR A 36 3.69 15.27 -8.79
CA THR A 36 2.96 14.28 -9.60
C THR A 36 1.63 14.85 -10.06
N VAL A 37 1.44 14.96 -11.38
CA VAL A 37 0.12 15.28 -11.97
C VAL A 37 -0.68 13.98 -12.11
N PHE A 38 -0.09 12.95 -12.74
CA PHE A 38 -0.56 11.57 -12.82
C PHE A 38 0.44 10.76 -13.65
N ASP A 39 0.91 9.62 -13.14
CA ASP A 39 1.80 8.70 -13.89
C ASP A 39 1.18 7.30 -13.94
N ASN A 40 1.35 6.61 -15.07
CA ASN A 40 0.94 5.22 -15.25
C ASN A 40 2.14 4.35 -15.65
N TRP A 41 2.38 3.29 -14.89
CA TRP A 41 3.40 2.28 -15.19
C TRP A 41 2.76 0.92 -15.41
N ALA A 42 3.20 0.19 -16.43
CA ALA A 42 2.83 -1.21 -16.63
C ALA A 42 3.99 -2.12 -16.18
N VAL A 43 3.68 -3.12 -15.36
CA VAL A 43 4.63 -4.17 -14.95
C VAL A 43 4.05 -5.54 -15.23
N SER A 44 4.91 -6.50 -15.58
CA SER A 44 4.54 -7.91 -15.70
C SER A 44 4.89 -8.63 -14.41
N ILE A 45 3.92 -9.32 -13.82
CA ILE A 45 4.11 -10.17 -12.64
C ILE A 45 3.65 -11.59 -12.95
N ASN A 46 4.25 -12.56 -12.27
CA ASN A 46 3.83 -13.96 -12.32
C ASN A 46 3.26 -14.34 -10.95
N ILE A 47 2.02 -14.81 -10.93
CA ILE A 47 1.35 -15.34 -9.73
C ILE A 47 0.84 -16.74 -10.09
N ASP A 48 1.24 -17.75 -9.32
CA ASP A 48 0.85 -19.16 -9.54
C ASP A 48 1.01 -19.61 -11.01
N HIS A 49 2.18 -19.31 -11.60
CA HIS A 49 2.53 -19.63 -12.99
C HIS A 49 1.69 -18.95 -14.06
N LYS A 50 0.91 -17.94 -13.68
CA LYS A 50 0.09 -17.16 -14.59
C LYS A 50 0.62 -15.73 -14.66
N ASP A 51 0.85 -15.25 -15.88
CA ASP A 51 1.35 -13.91 -16.12
C ASP A 51 0.21 -12.89 -16.12
N TYR A 52 0.46 -11.77 -15.45
CA TYR A 52 -0.44 -10.63 -15.33
C TYR A 52 0.27 -9.34 -15.73
N THR A 53 -0.42 -8.51 -16.50
CA THR A 53 -0.04 -7.11 -16.75
C THR A 53 -0.72 -6.24 -15.71
N VAL A 54 0.05 -5.60 -14.82
CA VAL A 54 -0.48 -4.68 -13.82
C VAL A 54 -0.25 -3.25 -14.27
N ASN A 55 -1.33 -2.48 -14.36
CA ASN A 55 -1.27 -1.03 -14.54
C ASN A 55 -1.30 -0.36 -13.17
N LEU A 56 -0.23 0.36 -12.84
CA LEU A 56 -0.01 1.09 -11.60
C LEU A 56 -0.31 2.57 -11.86
N PHE A 57 -1.30 3.10 -11.17
CA PHE A 57 -1.74 4.48 -11.30
C PHE A 57 -1.35 5.29 -10.07
N ASP A 58 -0.52 6.30 -10.29
CA ASP A 58 -0.18 7.31 -9.29
C ASP A 58 -1.11 8.51 -9.41
N THR A 59 -1.66 8.95 -8.28
CA THR A 59 -2.57 10.09 -8.25
C THR A 59 -1.92 11.26 -7.51
N ALA A 60 -2.24 12.49 -7.92
CA ALA A 60 -1.89 13.66 -7.12
C ALA A 60 -2.48 13.54 -5.71
N GLY A 61 -1.75 14.02 -4.71
CA GLY A 61 -2.28 14.08 -3.35
C GLY A 61 -3.48 15.00 -3.26
N GLN A 62 -4.55 14.52 -2.64
CA GLN A 62 -5.61 15.36 -2.11
C GLN A 62 -5.74 15.02 -0.64
N GLU A 63 -5.84 16.05 0.19
CA GLU A 63 -6.11 15.87 1.61
C GLU A 63 -7.45 15.12 1.77
N HIS A 64 -7.55 14.30 2.81
CA HIS A 64 -8.78 13.65 3.34
C HIS A 64 -9.01 12.18 2.98
N CYS A 65 -8.07 11.31 3.38
CA CYS A 65 -8.22 9.85 3.20
C CYS A 65 -9.49 9.23 3.79
N ARG A 66 -9.97 9.70 4.95
CA ARG A 66 -11.13 9.11 5.63
C ARG A 66 -12.48 9.52 5.06
N THR A 67 -12.60 10.75 4.54
CA THR A 67 -13.90 11.30 4.13
C THR A 67 -14.15 11.26 2.63
N ILE A 68 -13.09 11.12 1.81
CA ILE A 68 -13.20 11.16 0.35
C ILE A 68 -12.91 9.78 -0.26
N TRP A 69 -11.69 9.26 -0.08
CA TRP A 69 -11.22 8.14 -0.90
C TRP A 69 -12.01 6.83 -0.69
N VAL A 70 -12.24 6.40 0.55
CA VAL A 70 -12.93 5.12 0.81
C VAL A 70 -14.40 5.16 0.38
N PRO A 71 -15.22 6.16 0.76
CA PRO A 71 -16.61 6.26 0.28
C PRO A 71 -16.71 6.38 -1.24
N GLU A 72 -15.81 7.15 -1.87
CA GLU A 72 -15.80 7.33 -3.33
C GLU A 72 -15.46 6.02 -4.06
N ILE A 73 -14.43 5.29 -3.60
CA ILE A 73 -14.10 3.98 -4.16
C ILE A 73 -15.27 3.01 -3.99
N ARG A 74 -15.89 2.95 -2.81
CA ARG A 74 -17.05 2.06 -2.57
C ARG A 74 -18.24 2.41 -3.45
N LYS A 75 -18.48 3.70 -3.73
CA LYS A 75 -19.55 4.15 -4.63
C LYS A 75 -19.38 3.65 -6.07
N TYR A 76 -18.14 3.61 -6.58
CA TYR A 76 -17.88 3.27 -7.99
C TYR A 76 -17.34 1.85 -8.21
N ALA A 77 -16.83 1.20 -7.16
CA ALA A 77 -16.07 -0.05 -7.25
C ALA A 77 -16.19 -0.88 -5.96
N ASP A 78 -17.43 -1.14 -5.52
CA ASP A 78 -17.78 -1.73 -4.22
C ASP A 78 -16.97 -2.98 -3.83
N SER A 79 -16.78 -3.92 -4.76
CA SER A 79 -16.06 -5.17 -4.52
C SER A 79 -14.53 -5.05 -4.55
N THR A 80 -13.96 -3.87 -4.78
CA THR A 80 -12.51 -3.70 -4.93
C THR A 80 -11.81 -3.86 -3.57
N PRO A 81 -10.80 -4.73 -3.45
CA PRO A 81 -9.97 -4.79 -2.25
C PRO A 81 -9.31 -3.43 -1.96
N ILE A 82 -9.44 -2.93 -0.74
CA ILE A 82 -8.80 -1.69 -0.30
C ILE A 82 -7.81 -2.02 0.81
N PHE A 83 -6.59 -1.50 0.73
CA PHE A 83 -5.57 -1.64 1.76
C PHE A 83 -5.22 -0.28 2.32
N LEU A 84 -5.06 -0.19 3.64
CA LEU A 84 -4.48 0.99 4.26
C LEU A 84 -2.96 0.79 4.33
N VAL A 85 -2.20 1.66 3.68
CA VAL A 85 -0.73 1.55 3.64
C VAL A 85 -0.12 2.66 4.50
N GLY A 86 0.60 2.26 5.55
CA GLY A 86 1.41 3.19 6.34
C GLY A 86 2.75 3.37 5.66
N THR A 87 3.07 4.58 5.20
CA THR A 87 4.33 4.87 4.52
C THR A 87 5.35 5.46 5.49
N LYS A 88 6.62 5.48 5.06
CA LYS A 88 7.75 6.08 5.82
C LYS A 88 7.97 5.42 7.19
N ASP A 89 7.77 4.10 7.29
CA ASP A 89 8.02 3.32 8.52
C ASP A 89 9.47 3.39 9.02
N ASP A 90 10.39 3.90 8.20
CA ASP A 90 11.79 4.17 8.53
C ASP A 90 12.02 5.43 9.37
N LEU A 91 11.09 6.38 9.38
CA LEU A 91 11.22 7.56 10.21
C LEU A 91 11.26 7.09 11.67
N THR A 92 12.37 7.35 12.37
CA THR A 92 12.57 7.04 13.79
C THR A 92 12.01 8.16 14.68
N GLU A 93 12.09 8.01 16.01
CA GLU A 93 11.58 8.92 17.06
C GLU A 93 11.98 10.42 16.92
N SER A 94 12.76 10.80 15.91
CA SER A 94 13.17 12.18 15.61
C SER A 94 12.10 13.04 14.90
N SER A 95 11.02 12.43 14.41
CA SER A 95 9.78 13.13 14.07
C SER A 95 9.00 13.43 15.34
N MET A 96 8.46 14.64 15.53
CA MET A 96 7.65 14.98 16.70
C MET A 96 6.64 13.86 17.01
N GLU A 97 6.59 13.39 18.27
CA GLU A 97 5.77 12.23 18.70
C GLU A 97 4.30 12.34 18.24
N ASN A 98 3.79 13.56 18.13
CA ASN A 98 2.40 13.84 17.75
C ASN A 98 2.05 13.52 16.27
N ASP A 99 3.04 13.33 15.39
CA ASP A 99 2.79 13.05 13.97
C ASP A 99 2.82 11.55 13.65
N ARG A 100 3.12 10.69 14.64
CA ARG A 100 3.20 9.24 14.45
C ARG A 100 1.88 8.58 14.78
N VAL A 101 1.35 7.82 13.82
CA VAL A 101 0.21 6.94 14.07
C VAL A 101 0.72 5.63 14.67
N SER A 102 0.20 5.25 15.83
CA SER A 102 0.53 3.95 16.42
C SER A 102 0.03 2.80 15.55
N TYR A 103 0.76 1.68 15.52
CA TYR A 103 0.37 0.51 14.73
C TYR A 103 -1.04 -0.01 15.09
N GLY A 104 -1.38 0.01 16.39
CA GLY A 104 -2.70 -0.41 16.87
C GLY A 104 -3.81 0.52 16.40
N GLU A 105 -3.58 1.83 16.43
CA GLU A 105 -4.53 2.81 15.90
C GLU A 105 -4.71 2.67 14.39
N ALA A 106 -3.63 2.54 13.64
CA ALA A 106 -3.70 2.35 12.19
C ALA A 106 -4.48 1.09 11.80
N LYS A 107 -4.28 -0.02 12.53
CA LYS A 107 -5.07 -1.25 12.36
C LYS A 107 -6.55 -1.03 12.67
N ARG A 108 -6.87 -0.33 13.75
CA ARG A 108 -8.25 -0.01 14.11
C ARG A 108 -8.94 0.79 12.99
N VAL A 109 -8.26 1.83 12.49
CA VAL A 109 -8.78 2.69 11.42
C VAL A 109 -8.96 1.90 10.12
N ALA A 110 -8.03 1.01 9.76
CA ALA A 110 -8.18 0.15 8.59
C ALA A 110 -9.43 -0.74 8.70
N ALA A 111 -9.69 -1.31 9.88
CA ALA A 111 -10.89 -2.10 10.12
C ALA A 111 -12.18 -1.26 10.05
N GLU A 112 -12.18 -0.07 10.66
CA GLU A 112 -13.32 0.87 10.62
C GLU A 112 -13.67 1.31 9.18
N LEU A 113 -12.66 1.46 8.32
CA LEU A 113 -12.83 1.82 6.90
C LEU A 113 -13.16 0.61 6.00
N GLY A 114 -13.23 -0.61 6.54
CA GLY A 114 -13.46 -1.82 5.74
C GLY A 114 -12.31 -2.13 4.78
N CYS A 115 -11.08 -1.78 5.15
CA CYS A 115 -9.88 -2.21 4.44
C CYS A 115 -9.61 -3.69 4.73
N VAL A 116 -9.03 -4.39 3.75
CA VAL A 116 -8.60 -5.79 3.86
C VAL A 116 -7.50 -5.94 4.91
N LYS A 117 -6.51 -5.05 4.92
CA LYS A 117 -5.43 -5.04 5.90
C LYS A 117 -4.77 -3.67 5.99
N PHE A 118 -4.14 -3.40 7.15
CA PHE A 118 -3.14 -2.36 7.31
C PHE A 118 -1.73 -2.91 7.05
N LEU A 119 -0.97 -2.26 6.17
CA LEU A 119 0.38 -2.67 5.78
C LEU A 119 1.37 -1.52 5.94
N PRO A 120 2.25 -1.52 6.97
CA PRO A 120 3.32 -0.54 7.08
C PRO A 120 4.46 -0.88 6.11
N CYS A 121 5.06 0.15 5.53
CA CYS A 121 6.19 0.02 4.63
C CYS A 121 7.09 1.26 4.61
N SER A 122 8.30 1.06 4.12
CA SER A 122 9.26 2.11 3.86
C SER A 122 9.75 1.97 2.42
N ALA A 123 9.49 2.99 1.60
CA ALA A 123 10.05 3.07 0.26
C ALA A 123 11.57 3.29 0.30
N LEU A 124 12.10 3.91 1.36
CA LEU A 124 13.54 4.16 1.54
C LEU A 124 14.31 2.88 1.83
N THR A 125 13.85 2.09 2.80
CA THR A 125 14.53 0.87 3.27
C THR A 125 14.04 -0.40 2.58
N HIS A 126 13.00 -0.29 1.74
CA HIS A 126 12.26 -1.39 1.10
C HIS A 126 11.55 -2.34 2.08
N LYS A 127 11.57 -2.05 3.39
CA LYS A 127 10.85 -2.83 4.41
C LYS A 127 9.35 -2.80 4.11
N GLY A 128 8.72 -3.98 4.06
CA GLY A 128 7.28 -4.12 3.81
C GLY A 128 6.83 -3.81 2.37
N LEU A 129 7.72 -3.30 1.51
CA LEU A 129 7.38 -2.84 0.17
C LEU A 129 6.80 -3.97 -0.70
N LYS A 130 7.52 -5.09 -0.84
CA LYS A 130 7.05 -6.24 -1.64
C LYS A 130 5.69 -6.76 -1.14
N ARG A 131 5.54 -6.82 0.19
CA ARG A 131 4.34 -7.31 0.86
C ARG A 131 3.09 -6.48 0.51
N VAL A 132 3.21 -5.14 0.45
CA VAL A 132 2.11 -4.26 0.03
C VAL A 132 1.56 -4.66 -1.33
N PHE A 133 2.45 -4.86 -2.31
CA PHE A 133 2.04 -5.17 -3.68
C PHE A 133 1.59 -6.63 -3.82
N ASP A 134 2.29 -7.59 -3.21
CA ASP A 134 1.89 -9.00 -3.24
C ASP A 134 0.48 -9.20 -2.68
N GLU A 135 0.19 -8.68 -1.49
CA GLU A 135 -1.14 -8.81 -0.87
C GLU A 135 -2.23 -8.13 -1.71
N ALA A 136 -1.93 -6.96 -2.31
CA ALA A 136 -2.85 -6.28 -3.20
C ALA A 136 -3.17 -7.10 -4.45
N PHE A 137 -2.17 -7.70 -5.09
CA PHE A 137 -2.39 -8.50 -6.29
C PHE A 137 -3.11 -9.81 -5.98
N LEU A 138 -2.73 -10.50 -4.91
CA LEU A 138 -3.38 -11.71 -4.43
C LEU A 138 -4.87 -11.45 -4.14
N ALA A 139 -5.18 -10.36 -3.42
CA ALA A 139 -6.57 -10.01 -3.16
C ALA A 139 -7.33 -9.65 -4.45
N ALA A 140 -6.70 -8.96 -5.41
CA ALA A 140 -7.32 -8.61 -6.67
C ALA A 140 -7.70 -9.83 -7.53
N ILE A 141 -7.01 -10.96 -7.36
CA ILE A 141 -7.34 -12.23 -8.02
C ILE A 141 -8.20 -13.16 -7.15
N GLY A 142 -8.67 -12.70 -5.99
CA GLY A 142 -9.55 -13.46 -5.10
C GLY A 142 -8.86 -14.47 -4.19
N VAL A 143 -7.53 -14.40 -4.03
CA VAL A 143 -6.81 -15.24 -3.06
C VAL A 143 -7.13 -14.77 -1.65
N LYS A 144 -7.48 -15.73 -0.78
CA LYS A 144 -7.70 -15.46 0.65
C LYS A 144 -6.35 -15.19 1.31
N LEU A 145 -6.19 -13.99 1.84
CA LEU A 145 -4.97 -13.59 2.54
C LEU A 145 -4.91 -14.19 3.94
N GLU A 146 -3.70 -14.57 4.36
CA GLU A 146 -3.44 -15.01 5.73
C GLU A 146 -3.50 -13.82 6.70
N GLU A 147 -3.93 -14.08 7.94
CA GLU A 147 -3.87 -13.09 9.01
C GLU A 147 -2.42 -12.83 9.40
N ASP A 148 -2.14 -11.63 9.93
CA ASP A 148 -0.83 -11.37 10.53
C ASP A 148 -0.57 -12.40 11.65
N PRO A 149 0.65 -12.95 11.77
CA PRO A 149 1.01 -13.76 12.91
C PRO A 149 0.67 -13.00 14.18
N LYS A 150 -0.16 -13.60 15.05
CA LYS A 150 -0.32 -13.08 16.40
C LYS A 150 1.07 -13.02 17.00
N VAL A 151 1.46 -11.86 17.55
CA VAL A 151 2.70 -11.75 18.32
C VAL A 151 2.53 -12.65 19.55
N THR A 152 2.89 -13.92 19.41
CA THR A 152 3.09 -14.79 20.54
C THR A 152 4.41 -14.38 21.14
N GLN A 153 4.35 -13.74 22.30
CA GLN A 153 5.53 -13.50 23.11
C GLN A 153 6.08 -14.87 23.55
N CYS A 154 6.95 -15.47 22.74
CA CYS A 154 7.95 -16.42 23.20
C CYS A 154 8.93 -16.74 22.06
N CYS A 155 10.20 -16.42 22.29
CA CYS A 155 11.29 -17.05 21.55
C CYS A 155 11.38 -18.53 21.98
N THR A 156 11.65 -19.42 21.04
CA THR A 156 12.61 -20.50 21.26
C THR A 156 13.34 -20.68 19.94
N ILE A 157 14.61 -20.27 19.92
CA ILE A 157 15.59 -20.80 18.97
C ILE A 157 16.00 -22.15 19.56
N LEU A 158 15.81 -23.23 18.80
CA LEU A 158 16.62 -24.44 18.90
C LEU A 158 17.62 -24.42 17.75
#